data_AF-A0A1V6KG64-F1
#
_entry.id   AF-A0A1V6KG64-F1
#
_cell.length_a   1.000
_cell.length_b   1.000
_cell.length_c   1.000
_cell.angle_alpha   90.00
_cell.angle_beta   90.00
_cell.angle_gamma   90.00
#
_symmetry.space_group_name_H-M   'P 1'
#
loop_
_entity.id
_entity.type
_entity.pdbx_description
1 polymer ?
#
loop_
_entity_poly.entity_id
_entity_poly.type
_entity_poly.pdbx_seq_one_letter_code
_entity_poly.pdbx_strand_id
1 'polypeptide(L)'
;MQQQLCVLKDILRSIAQLEDQIQEHYHLSVSEALVFCALGDGHSTAASLAERVGLSTSRICRIIASLERKGLIERFRDNHDRRQWENVLTNQGKQKLLMMQEKGIEMPQWLLSLASSKDLLPFH
;
A
#
# COMPACT_ATOMS: atom_id res chain seq x y z
N MET A 1 31.96 -4.04 2.56
CA MET A 1 31.47 -2.65 2.38
C MET A 1 31.15 -2.32 0.92
N GLN A 2 32.09 -2.35 -0.03
CA GLN A 2 31.80 -1.98 -1.44
C GLN A 2 30.71 -2.83 -2.11
N GLN A 3 30.74 -4.16 -1.93
CA GLN A 3 29.70 -5.06 -2.45
C GLN A 3 28.30 -4.80 -1.82
N GLN A 4 28.25 -4.49 -0.52
CA GLN A 4 26.99 -4.17 0.18
C GLN A 4 26.36 -2.88 -0.35
N LEU A 5 27.19 -1.87 -0.67
CA LEU A 5 26.71 -0.62 -1.27
C LEU A 5 26.20 -0.81 -2.70
N CYS A 6 26.78 -1.75 -3.47
CA CYS A 6 26.23 -2.10 -4.79
C CYS A 6 24.82 -2.69 -4.67
N VAL A 7 24.63 -3.64 -3.75
CA VAL A 7 23.30 -4.23 -3.50
C VAL A 7 22.30 -3.16 -3.06
N LEU A 8 22.67 -2.29 -2.11
CA LEU A 8 21.81 -1.19 -1.65
C LEU A 8 21.42 -0.26 -2.80
N LYS A 9 22.37 0.12 -3.65
CA LYS A 9 22.12 0.97 -4.83
C LYS A 9 21.14 0.30 -5.81
N ASP A 10 21.29 -1.01 -6.05
CA ASP A 10 20.42 -1.74 -6.96
C ASP A 10 19.00 -1.88 -6.39
N ILE A 11 18.87 -2.03 -5.07
CA ILE A 11 17.57 -1.98 -4.36
C ILE A 11 16.93 -0.60 -4.53
N LEU A 12 17.67 0.48 -4.24
CA LEU A 12 17.15 1.84 -4.36
C LEU A 12 16.69 2.16 -5.78
N ARG A 13 17.47 1.73 -6.80
CA ARG A 13 17.09 1.88 -8.20
C ARG A 13 15.83 1.10 -8.55
N SER A 14 15.71 -0.13 -8.05
CA SER A 14 14.53 -0.95 -8.32
C SER A 14 13.29 -0.38 -7.64
N ILE A 15 13.42 0.12 -6.41
CA ILE A 15 12.33 0.83 -5.74
C ILE A 15 11.87 2.00 -6.60
N ALA A 16 12.79 2.88 -7.05
CA ALA A 16 12.44 4.02 -7.89
C ALA A 16 11.68 3.60 -9.17
N GLN A 17 12.13 2.56 -9.86
CA GLN A 17 11.45 2.02 -11.05
C GLN A 17 10.06 1.49 -10.73
N LEU A 18 9.87 0.83 -9.59
CA LEU A 18 8.55 0.39 -9.13
C LEU A 18 7.66 1.57 -8.76
N GLU A 19 8.21 2.65 -8.18
CA GLU A 19 7.44 3.87 -7.92
C GLU A 19 6.91 4.47 -9.23
N ASP A 20 7.76 4.57 -10.25
CA ASP A 20 7.39 5.07 -11.57
C ASP A 20 6.28 4.21 -12.21
N GLN A 21 6.45 2.87 -12.21
CA GLN A 21 5.43 1.95 -12.74
C GLN A 21 4.08 2.09 -12.03
N ILE A 22 4.08 2.17 -10.69
CA ILE A 22 2.84 2.28 -9.91
C ILE A 22 2.16 3.62 -10.20
N GLN A 23 2.94 4.70 -10.32
CA GLN A 23 2.42 6.02 -10.63
C GLN A 23 1.86 6.10 -12.05
N GLU A 24 2.53 5.51 -13.05
CA GLU A 24 2.09 5.51 -14.45
C GLU A 24 0.86 4.64 -14.67
N HIS A 25 0.86 3.41 -14.15
CA HIS A 25 -0.22 2.44 -14.40
C HIS A 25 -1.45 2.65 -13.51
N TYR A 26 -1.25 3.10 -12.26
CA TYR A 26 -2.32 3.18 -11.28
C TYR A 26 -2.59 4.59 -10.76
N HIS A 27 -1.76 5.59 -11.11
CA HIS A 27 -1.90 6.96 -10.61
C HIS A 27 -1.93 7.04 -9.07
N LEU A 28 -1.14 6.18 -8.44
CA LEU A 28 -0.94 6.10 -7.00
C LEU A 28 0.56 6.22 -6.72
N SER A 29 0.91 6.81 -5.58
CA SER A 29 2.25 6.63 -5.02
C SER A 29 2.38 5.21 -4.45
N VAL A 30 3.61 4.72 -4.26
CA VAL A 30 3.85 3.44 -3.58
C VAL A 30 3.19 3.39 -2.20
N SER A 31 3.32 4.48 -1.43
CA SER A 31 2.70 4.55 -0.10
C SER A 31 1.18 4.49 -0.16
N GLU A 32 0.55 5.11 -1.16
CA GLU A 32 -0.89 4.96 -1.40
C GLU A 32 -1.26 3.54 -1.78
N ALA A 33 -0.53 2.92 -2.72
CA ALA A 33 -0.76 1.54 -3.15
C ALA A 33 -0.63 0.55 -1.97
N LEU A 34 0.38 0.72 -1.11
CA LEU A 34 0.56 -0.11 0.09
C LEU A 34 -0.63 0.02 1.05
N VAL A 35 -1.08 1.25 1.36
CA VAL A 35 -2.25 1.47 2.23
C VAL A 35 -3.52 0.92 1.60
N PHE A 36 -3.65 1.08 0.28
CA PHE A 36 -4.80 0.62 -0.48
C PHE A 36 -4.91 -0.91 -0.48
N CYS A 37 -3.78 -1.61 -0.69
CA CYS A 37 -3.70 -3.06 -0.55
C CYS A 37 -3.84 -3.52 0.91
N ALA A 38 -3.29 -2.77 1.88
CA ALA A 38 -3.44 -3.01 3.31
C ALA A 38 -4.90 -2.98 3.78
N LEU A 39 -5.71 -2.13 3.17
CA LEU A 39 -7.11 -2.03 3.47
C LEU A 39 -7.91 -3.20 2.87
N GLY A 40 -7.59 -3.61 1.64
CA GLY A 40 -8.31 -4.67 0.93
C GLY A 40 -9.80 -4.39 0.80
N ASP A 41 -10.61 -5.45 0.68
CA ASP A 41 -12.08 -5.32 0.62
C ASP A 41 -12.75 -5.17 1.99
N GLY A 42 -11.97 -5.07 3.07
CA GLY A 42 -12.43 -4.95 4.45
C GLY A 42 -12.56 -3.51 4.95
N HIS A 43 -12.64 -3.39 6.27
CA HIS A 43 -12.59 -2.12 7.00
C HIS A 43 -11.38 -2.11 7.93
N SER A 44 -10.79 -0.94 8.16
CA SER A 44 -9.64 -0.82 9.07
C SER A 44 -9.47 0.58 9.65
N THR A 45 -8.97 0.64 10.88
CA THR A 45 -8.57 1.90 11.51
C THR A 45 -7.23 2.39 10.95
N ALA A 46 -6.98 3.69 11.07
CA ALA A 46 -5.67 4.26 10.68
C ALA A 46 -4.52 3.68 11.51
N ALA A 47 -4.76 3.30 12.77
CA ALA A 47 -3.76 2.67 13.63
C ALA A 47 -3.40 1.25 13.14
N SER A 48 -4.39 0.43 12.78
CA SER A 48 -4.14 -0.90 12.23
C SER A 48 -3.44 -0.85 10.87
N LEU A 49 -3.78 0.13 10.02
CA LEU A 49 -3.06 0.36 8.76
C LEU A 49 -1.61 0.82 9.00
N ALA A 50 -1.36 1.62 10.03
CA ALA A 50 -0.02 2.07 10.41
C ALA A 50 0.89 0.90 10.81
N GLU A 51 0.36 -0.02 11.61
CA GLU A 51 1.07 -1.22 12.04
C GLU A 51 1.40 -2.12 10.84
N ARG A 52 0.42 -2.46 10.00
CA ARG A 52 0.61 -3.36 8.85
C ARG A 52 1.53 -2.81 7.77
N VAL A 53 1.48 -1.50 7.51
CA VAL A 53 2.32 -0.86 6.47
C VAL A 53 3.69 -0.43 7.03
N GLY A 54 3.86 -0.43 8.36
CA GLY A 54 5.10 0.01 9.02
C GLY A 54 5.35 1.52 8.94
N LEU A 55 4.29 2.33 8.92
CA LEU A 55 4.36 3.79 8.84
C LEU A 55 3.71 4.43 10.06
N SER A 56 4.07 5.68 10.38
CA SER A 56 3.41 6.39 11.47
C SER A 56 1.93 6.66 11.16
N THR A 57 1.08 6.65 12.19
CA THR A 57 -0.36 6.97 12.07
C THR A 57 -0.58 8.32 11.39
N SER A 58 0.23 9.33 11.69
CA SER A 58 0.15 10.65 11.05
C SER A 58 0.47 10.60 9.55
N ARG A 59 1.33 9.67 9.09
CA ARG A 59 1.58 9.46 7.67
C ARG A 59 0.42 8.72 7.01
N ILE A 60 -0.11 7.68 7.66
CA ILE A 60 -1.29 6.96 7.20
C ILE A 60 -2.50 7.88 7.05
N CYS A 61 -2.81 8.73 8.04
CA CYS A 61 -3.93 9.67 7.94
C CYS A 61 -3.83 10.61 6.73
N ARG A 62 -2.61 11.07 6.38
CA ARG A 62 -2.39 11.87 5.17
C ARG A 62 -2.60 11.07 3.89
N ILE A 63 -2.18 9.82 3.88
CA ILE A 63 -2.39 8.90 2.74
C ILE A 63 -3.88 8.61 2.57
N ILE A 64 -4.60 8.28 3.64
CA ILE A 64 -6.06 8.09 3.64
C ILE A 64 -6.75 9.32 3.07
N ALA A 65 -6.44 10.53 3.58
CA ALA A 65 -7.04 11.76 3.06
C ALA A 65 -6.72 12.00 1.57
N SER A 66 -5.56 11.55 1.08
CA SER A 66 -5.25 11.56 -0.36
C SER A 66 -6.13 10.59 -1.15
N LEU A 67 -6.28 9.37 -0.67
CA LEU A 67 -7.10 8.33 -1.30
C LEU A 67 -8.60 8.68 -1.29
N GLU A 68 -9.08 9.33 -0.23
CA GLU A 68 -10.44 9.88 -0.17
C GLU A 68 -10.65 11.00 -1.18
N ARG A 69 -9.70 11.93 -1.33
CA ARG A 69 -9.77 12.97 -2.39
C ARG A 69 -9.77 12.36 -3.80
N LYS A 70 -9.17 11.18 -3.97
CA LYS A 70 -9.22 10.39 -5.22
C LYS A 70 -10.52 9.59 -5.38
N GLY A 71 -11.43 9.62 -4.40
CA GLY A 71 -12.71 8.88 -4.42
C GLY A 71 -12.57 7.37 -4.16
N LEU A 72 -11.41 6.92 -3.67
CA LEU A 72 -11.08 5.50 -3.56
C LEU A 72 -11.37 4.92 -2.17
N ILE A 73 -11.37 5.77 -1.14
CA ILE A 73 -11.66 5.40 0.25
C ILE A 73 -12.79 6.30 0.76
N GLU A 74 -13.59 5.77 1.67
CA GLU A 74 -14.50 6.55 2.52
C GLU A 74 -14.36 6.15 3.99
N ARG A 75 -14.69 7.10 4.88
CA ARG A 75 -14.65 6.93 6.32
C ARG A 75 -16.05 6.82 6.89
N PHE A 76 -16.26 5.86 7.78
CA PHE A 76 -17.50 5.72 8.54
C PHE A 76 -17.22 5.61 10.04
N ARG A 77 -18.21 5.96 10.85
CA ARG A 77 -18.16 5.72 12.30
C ARG A 77 -18.61 4.29 12.57
N ASP A 78 -17.80 3.56 13.32
CA ASP A 78 -18.23 2.26 13.82
C ASP A 78 -19.49 2.43 14.69
N ASN A 79 -20.47 1.55 14.48
CA ASN A 79 -21.70 1.52 15.26
C ASN A 79 -21.49 0.94 16.66
N HIS A 80 -20.43 0.15 16.88
CA HIS A 80 -20.10 -0.46 18.16
C HIS A 80 -19.23 0.46 19.04
N ASP A 81 -18.20 1.12 18.49
CA ASP A 81 -17.48 2.21 19.14
C ASP A 81 -17.46 3.48 18.28
N ARG A 82 -18.44 4.37 18.51
CA ARG A 82 -18.63 5.63 17.76
C ARG A 82 -17.45 6.62 17.89
N ARG A 83 -16.47 6.33 18.75
CA ARG A 83 -15.23 7.10 18.90
C ARG A 83 -14.19 6.75 17.86
N GLN A 84 -14.33 5.61 17.18
CA GLN A 84 -13.39 5.15 16.17
C GLN A 84 -13.93 5.35 14.76
N TRP A 85 -13.06 5.87 13.90
CA TRP A 85 -13.30 5.98 12.47
C TRP A 85 -12.65 4.79 11.78
N GLU A 86 -13.46 4.11 10.99
CA GLU A 86 -12.99 3.05 10.10
C GLU A 86 -12.98 3.56 8.66
N ASN A 87 -12.03 3.02 7.89
CA ASN A 87 -11.85 3.33 6.48
C ASN A 87 -12.28 2.11 5.68
N VAL A 88 -12.94 2.31 4.55
CA VAL A 88 -13.30 1.25 3.60
C VAL A 88 -13.01 1.69 2.18
N LEU A 89 -12.85 0.74 1.28
CA LEU A 89 -12.87 1.01 -0.15
C LEU A 89 -14.28 1.39 -0.60
N THR A 90 -14.37 2.47 -1.37
CA THR A 90 -15.58 2.77 -2.15
C THR A 90 -15.75 1.72 -3.25
N ASN A 91 -16.89 1.70 -3.95
CA ASN A 91 -17.05 0.84 -5.12
C ASN A 91 -15.98 1.08 -6.20
N GLN A 92 -15.62 2.35 -6.42
CA GLN A 92 -14.51 2.72 -7.31
C GLN A 92 -13.17 2.19 -6.77
N GLY A 93 -12.99 2.26 -5.45
CA GLY A 93 -11.83 1.69 -4.76
C GLY A 93 -11.67 0.20 -5.03
N LYS A 94 -12.73 -0.58 -4.82
CA LYS A 94 -12.75 -2.04 -5.04
C LYS A 94 -12.43 -2.42 -6.49
N GLN A 95 -13.05 -1.72 -7.46
CA GLN A 95 -12.74 -1.93 -8.87
C GLN A 95 -11.27 -1.66 -9.19
N LYS A 96 -10.69 -0.61 -8.60
CA LYS A 96 -9.28 -0.28 -8.78
C LYS A 96 -8.36 -1.31 -8.14
N LEU A 97 -8.73 -1.84 -6.96
CA LEU A 97 -7.97 -2.90 -6.30
C LEU A 97 -7.95 -4.18 -7.15
N LEU A 98 -9.10 -4.59 -7.70
CA LEU A 98 -9.18 -5.72 -8.62
C LEU A 98 -8.29 -5.53 -9.85
N MET A 99 -8.33 -4.34 -10.47
CA MET A 99 -7.45 -4.01 -11.60
C MET A 99 -5.95 -4.13 -11.22
N MET A 100 -5.58 -3.66 -10.02
CA MET A 100 -4.19 -3.78 -9.52
C MET A 100 -3.78 -5.23 -9.28
N GLN A 101 -4.70 -6.08 -8.78
CA GLN A 101 -4.45 -7.50 -8.58
C GLN A 101 -4.29 -8.26 -9.90
N GLU A 102 -5.09 -7.92 -10.92
CA GLU A 102 -5.03 -8.55 -12.24
C GLU A 102 -3.77 -8.15 -13.03
N LYS A 103 -3.40 -6.87 -12.98
CA LYS A 103 -2.29 -6.34 -13.78
C LYS A 103 -0.93 -6.41 -13.07
N GLY A 104 -0.90 -6.33 -11.75
CA GLY A 104 0.33 -6.41 -10.95
C GLY A 104 1.37 -5.34 -11.28
N ILE A 105 2.61 -5.59 -10.86
CA ILE A 105 3.78 -4.77 -11.21
C ILE A 105 4.90 -5.70 -11.65
N GLU A 106 5.77 -5.21 -12.53
CA GLU A 106 6.90 -6.00 -13.01
C GLU A 106 8.07 -5.85 -12.05
N MET A 107 8.29 -6.87 -11.21
CA MET A 107 9.45 -6.91 -10.32
C MET A 107 10.64 -7.64 -10.97
N PRO A 108 11.86 -7.09 -10.89
CA PRO A 108 13.06 -7.82 -11.29
C PRO A 108 13.21 -9.15 -10.54
N GLN A 109 13.58 -10.23 -11.23
CA GLN A 109 13.68 -11.57 -10.65
C GLN A 109 14.62 -11.64 -9.44
N TRP A 110 15.70 -10.86 -9.44
CA TRP A 110 16.62 -10.80 -8.32
C TRP A 110 15.98 -10.18 -7.07
N LEU A 111 15.07 -9.22 -7.22
CA LEU A 111 14.35 -8.60 -6.12
C LEU A 111 13.31 -9.58 -5.54
N LEU A 112 12.65 -10.35 -6.41
CA LEU A 112 11.76 -11.45 -5.99
C LEU A 112 12.53 -12.54 -5.21
N SER A 113 13.78 -12.82 -5.57
CA SER A 113 14.60 -13.81 -4.87
C SER A 113 14.91 -13.43 -3.41
N LEU A 114 14.84 -12.14 -3.06
CA LEU A 114 14.99 -11.66 -1.69
C LEU A 114 13.79 -12.02 -0.81
N ALA A 115 12.61 -12.27 -1.39
CA ALA A 115 11.41 -12.65 -0.66
C ALA A 115 11.39 -14.12 -0.20
N SER A 116 12.54 -14.79 -0.12
CA SER A 116 12.68 -16.21 0.24
C SER A 116 12.41 -16.56 1.71
N SER A 117 11.77 -15.70 2.50
CA SER A 117 11.26 -16.06 3.83
C SER A 117 9.74 -16.05 3.86
N LYS A 118 9.17 -16.91 4.70
CA LYS A 118 7.74 -17.11 4.99
C LYS A 118 6.99 -15.87 5.52
N ASP A 119 7.51 -14.67 5.29
CA ASP A 119 7.10 -13.41 5.92
C ASP A 119 6.61 -12.36 4.92
N LEU A 120 6.31 -12.74 3.67
CA LEU A 120 5.34 -11.97 2.89
C LEU A 120 3.97 -12.17 3.56
N LEU A 121 3.78 -11.46 4.69
CA LEU A 121 2.48 -11.38 5.32
C LEU A 121 1.57 -10.75 4.26
N PRO A 122 0.51 -11.45 3.82
CA PRO A 122 -0.56 -10.76 3.13
C PRO A 122 -0.98 -9.58 4.02
N PHE A 123 -1.42 -8.52 3.38
CA PHE A 123 -1.95 -7.34 4.04
C PHE A 123 -3.17 -7.62 4.96
N HIS A 124 -3.61 -8.88 5.05
CA HIS A 124 -4.82 -9.38 5.71
C HIS A 124 -4.46 -10.39 6.80
#